data_AF-A0A927C4C7-F1
#
_entry.id   AF-A0A927C4C7-F1
#
_cell.length_a   1.000
_cell.length_b   1.000
_cell.length_c   1.000
_cell.angle_alpha   90.00
_cell.angle_beta   90.00
_cell.angle_gamma   90.00
#
_symmetry.space_group_name_H-M   'P 1'
#
loop_
_entity.id
_entity.type
_entity.pdbx_description
1 polymer ?
#
loop_
_entity_poly.entity_id
_entity_poly.type
_entity_poly.pdbx_seq_one_letter_code
_entity_poly.pdbx_strand_id
1 'polypeptide(L)'
;MALFSEKRAAKILEEGRTQSNEQTLETALSNRDKILRKVINSASLAPFLAQVSTLFSMIKDYVTGEYREVPWWSLGSATTALLYILMPLDALPDFIPIAGFLDDAVVLKLCLDLIGKDINEYRKLREQTQDQAE
;
A
#
# COMPACT_ATOMS: atom_id res chain seq x y z
N MET A 1 19.85 34.38 -6.56
CA MET A 1 19.82 33.75 -5.22
C MET A 1 18.54 32.90 -5.05
N ALA A 2 18.26 31.97 -5.98
CA ALA A 2 17.01 31.16 -6.00
C ALA A 2 17.25 29.64 -6.09
N LEU A 3 18.42 29.20 -6.58
CA LEU A 3 18.77 27.80 -6.81
C LEU A 3 19.02 26.95 -5.54
N PHE A 4 19.19 27.59 -4.38
CA PHE A 4 19.51 26.89 -3.13
C PHE A 4 18.25 26.47 -2.35
N SER A 5 17.08 27.03 -2.69
CA SER A 5 15.79 26.69 -2.06
C SER A 5 15.17 25.45 -2.69
N GLU A 6 15.18 25.33 -4.03
CA GLU A 6 14.59 24.18 -4.72
C GLU A 6 15.31 22.86 -4.41
N LYS A 7 16.65 22.85 -4.41
CA LYS A 7 17.41 21.63 -4.06
C LYS A 7 17.23 21.22 -2.60
N ARG A 8 17.08 22.16 -1.67
CA ARG A 8 16.80 21.87 -0.26
C ARG A 8 15.35 21.43 -0.05
N ALA A 9 14.40 22.06 -0.73
CA ALA A 9 13.00 21.64 -0.69
C ALA A 9 12.82 20.24 -1.30
N ALA A 10 13.44 19.96 -2.44
CA ALA A 10 13.47 18.63 -3.05
C ALA A 10 14.14 17.59 -2.13
N LYS A 11 15.27 17.95 -1.51
CA LYS A 11 15.98 17.08 -0.56
C LYS A 11 15.20 16.82 0.72
N ILE A 12 14.53 17.82 1.31
CA ILE A 12 13.67 17.66 2.49
C ILE A 12 12.41 16.86 2.14
N LEU A 13 11.87 17.02 0.92
CA LEU A 13 10.79 16.19 0.40
C LEU A 13 11.25 14.75 0.13
N GLU A 14 12.49 14.52 -0.29
CA GLU A 14 13.08 13.18 -0.46
C GLU A 14 13.43 12.50 0.87
N GLU A 15 14.03 13.23 1.81
CA GLU A 15 14.43 12.74 3.14
C GLU A 15 13.19 12.51 4.02
N GLY A 16 12.18 13.38 3.94
CA GLY A 16 10.87 13.17 4.56
C GLY A 16 10.07 12.04 3.90
N ARG A 17 10.29 11.75 2.61
CA ARG A 17 9.67 10.63 1.88
C ARG A 17 10.23 9.26 2.22
N THR A 18 11.47 9.17 2.66
CA THR A 18 12.12 7.87 2.94
C THR A 18 11.91 7.44 4.39
N GLN A 19 12.21 8.29 5.38
CA GLN A 19 12.15 7.89 6.79
C GLN A 19 10.75 7.66 7.35
N SER A 20 9.78 8.53 7.03
CA SER A 20 8.39 8.38 7.51
C SER A 20 7.67 7.23 6.84
N ASN A 21 8.06 6.88 5.61
CA ASN A 21 7.33 5.93 4.79
C ASN A 21 7.80 4.50 5.07
N GLU A 22 9.12 4.25 5.18
CA GLU A 22 9.67 2.92 5.42
C GLU A 22 9.19 2.31 6.75
N GLN A 23 9.11 3.11 7.82
CA GLN A 23 8.50 2.68 9.09
C GLN A 23 7.03 2.28 8.92
N THR A 24 6.28 2.98 8.06
CA THR A 24 4.87 2.68 7.77
C THR A 24 4.75 1.40 6.93
N LEU A 25 5.67 1.17 5.97
CA LEU A 25 5.78 -0.09 5.21
C LEU A 25 6.06 -1.27 6.14
N GLU A 26 7.04 -1.12 7.04
CA GLU A 26 7.39 -2.14 8.03
C GLU A 26 6.25 -2.40 9.01
N THR A 27 5.49 -1.36 9.38
CA THR A 27 4.29 -1.51 10.21
C THR A 27 3.23 -2.35 9.50
N ALA A 28 3.01 -2.13 8.20
CA ALA A 28 2.09 -2.97 7.43
C ALA A 28 2.61 -4.42 7.35
N LEU A 29 3.89 -4.62 7.03
CA LEU A 29 4.51 -5.95 6.92
C LEU A 29 4.47 -6.73 8.25
N SER A 30 4.79 -6.09 9.37
CA SER A 30 4.76 -6.70 10.71
C SER A 30 3.35 -7.07 11.19
N ASN A 31 2.31 -6.44 10.63
CA ASN A 31 0.91 -6.76 10.93
C ASN A 31 0.26 -7.66 9.86
N ARG A 32 1.02 -8.22 8.93
CA ARG A 32 0.52 -9.05 7.81
C ARG A 32 -0.46 -10.14 8.27
N ASP A 33 -0.11 -10.94 9.27
CA ASP A 33 -0.97 -12.03 9.73
C ASP A 33 -2.31 -11.54 10.28
N LYS A 34 -2.31 -10.40 10.99
CA LYS A 34 -3.55 -9.82 11.53
C LYS A 34 -4.44 -9.30 10.41
N ILE A 35 -3.86 -8.63 9.42
CA ILE A 35 -4.56 -8.11 8.24
C ILE A 35 -5.15 -9.28 7.44
N LEU A 36 -4.37 -10.31 7.12
CA LEU A 36 -4.85 -11.47 6.38
C LEU A 36 -5.96 -12.21 7.11
N ARG A 37 -5.85 -12.39 8.44
CA ARG A 37 -6.93 -12.98 9.25
C ARG A 37 -8.21 -12.16 9.19
N LYS A 38 -8.14 -10.83 9.28
CA LYS A 38 -9.33 -9.96 9.17
C LYS A 38 -9.95 -10.03 7.78
N VAL A 39 -9.13 -10.08 6.73
CA VAL A 39 -9.59 -10.25 5.34
C VAL A 39 -10.31 -11.59 5.16
N ILE A 40 -9.73 -12.69 5.63
CA ILE A 40 -10.31 -14.04 5.52
C ILE A 40 -11.64 -14.15 6.31
N ASN A 41 -11.70 -13.52 7.48
CA ASN A 41 -12.88 -13.59 8.35
C ASN A 41 -13.99 -12.59 7.97
N SER A 42 -13.76 -11.71 7.00
CA SER A 42 -14.76 -10.74 6.53
C SER A 42 -15.31 -11.16 5.18
N ALA A 43 -16.64 -11.30 5.09
CA ALA A 43 -17.31 -11.68 3.85
C ALA A 43 -17.12 -10.65 2.72
N SER A 44 -17.03 -9.36 3.05
CA SER A 44 -16.82 -8.30 2.07
C SER A 44 -15.36 -8.18 1.61
N LEU A 45 -14.40 -8.57 2.46
CA LEU A 45 -12.97 -8.48 2.15
C LEU A 45 -12.37 -9.77 1.58
N ALA A 46 -12.95 -10.93 1.88
CA ALA A 46 -12.46 -12.24 1.42
C ALA A 46 -12.19 -12.31 -0.10
N PRO A 47 -13.00 -11.71 -1.00
CA PRO A 47 -12.72 -11.70 -2.44
C PRO A 47 -11.41 -11.00 -2.82
N PHE A 48 -10.87 -10.15 -1.95
CA PHE A 48 -9.66 -9.35 -2.20
C PHE A 48 -8.38 -9.98 -1.64
N LEU A 49 -8.44 -11.21 -1.10
CA LEU A 49 -7.31 -11.85 -0.42
C LEU A 49 -6.05 -11.96 -1.30
N ALA A 50 -6.22 -12.29 -2.58
CA ALA A 50 -5.12 -12.40 -3.54
C ALA A 50 -4.47 -11.04 -3.80
N GLN A 51 -5.27 -9.99 -3.92
CA GLN A 51 -4.83 -8.61 -4.13
C GLN A 51 -4.08 -8.12 -2.89
N VAL A 52 -4.64 -8.31 -1.70
CA VAL A 52 -3.99 -7.99 -0.42
C VAL A 52 -2.63 -8.70 -0.31
N SER A 53 -2.57 -9.98 -0.66
CA SER A 53 -1.30 -10.74 -0.68
C SER A 53 -0.30 -10.15 -1.67
N THR A 54 -0.77 -9.69 -2.84
CA THR A 54 0.07 -9.02 -3.84
C THR A 54 0.64 -7.71 -3.28
N LEU A 55 -0.17 -6.91 -2.59
CA LEU A 55 0.29 -5.66 -1.97
C LEU A 55 1.40 -5.92 -0.94
N PHE A 56 1.26 -6.96 -0.11
CA PHE A 56 2.32 -7.35 0.82
C PHE A 56 3.62 -7.73 0.12
N SER A 57 3.56 -8.51 -0.96
CA SER A 57 4.76 -8.89 -1.72
C SER A 57 5.42 -7.66 -2.35
N MET A 58 4.62 -6.76 -2.94
CA MET A 58 5.12 -5.52 -3.53
C MET A 58 5.82 -4.62 -2.49
N ILE A 59 5.24 -4.48 -1.30
CA ILE A 59 5.86 -3.71 -0.20
C ILE A 59 7.12 -4.40 0.30
N LYS A 60 7.10 -5.74 0.46
CA LYS A 60 8.26 -6.51 0.91
C LYS A 60 9.43 -6.32 -0.06
N ASP A 61 9.18 -6.49 -1.35
CA ASP A 61 10.22 -6.40 -2.40
C ASP A 61 10.78 -4.99 -2.53
N TYR A 62 9.97 -3.96 -2.23
CA TYR A 62 10.44 -2.58 -2.14
C TYR A 62 11.40 -2.38 -0.95
N VAL A 63 11.01 -2.86 0.23
CA VAL A 63 11.82 -2.75 1.47
C VAL A 63 13.11 -3.56 1.35
N THR A 64 13.07 -4.78 0.79
CA THR A 64 14.27 -5.61 0.57
C THR A 64 15.16 -5.09 -0.56
N GLY A 65 14.67 -4.14 -1.37
CA GLY A 65 15.38 -3.58 -2.51
C GLY A 65 15.37 -4.48 -3.75
N GLU A 66 14.62 -5.59 -3.73
CA GLU A 66 14.44 -6.50 -4.88
C GLU A 66 13.65 -5.83 -6.01
N TYR A 67 12.79 -4.85 -5.69
CA TYR A 67 12.02 -4.11 -6.69
C TYR A 67 11.77 -2.65 -6.26
N ARG A 68 12.41 -1.69 -6.94
CA ARG A 68 12.25 -0.24 -6.67
C ARG A 68 11.57 0.54 -7.79
N GLU A 69 11.11 -0.13 -8.84
CA GLU A 69 10.42 0.51 -9.98
C GLU A 69 8.92 0.73 -9.73
N VAL A 70 8.51 0.87 -8.46
CA VAL A 70 7.14 1.22 -8.10
C VAL A 70 7.05 2.69 -7.70
N PRO A 71 6.08 3.47 -8.22
CA PRO A 71 5.88 4.83 -7.79
C PRO A 71 5.59 4.89 -6.29
N TRP A 72 6.23 5.82 -5.58
CA TRP A 72 6.07 5.95 -4.13
C TRP A 72 4.63 6.23 -3.70
N TRP A 73 3.83 6.91 -4.53
CA TRP A 73 2.40 7.11 -4.30
C TRP A 73 1.63 5.80 -4.27
N SER A 74 2.03 4.84 -5.11
CA SER A 74 1.39 3.53 -5.21
C SER A 74 1.72 2.66 -4.00
N LEU A 75 2.97 2.75 -3.53
CA LEU A 75 3.41 2.12 -2.30
C LEU A 75 2.73 2.71 -1.06
N GLY A 76 2.60 4.05 -1.00
CA GLY A 76 1.85 4.76 0.03
C GLY A 76 0.39 4.34 0.05
N SER A 77 -0.26 4.30 -1.11
CA SER A 77 -1.67 3.89 -1.23
C SER A 77 -1.87 2.43 -0.81
N ALA A 78 -1.00 1.51 -1.26
CA ALA A 78 -1.02 0.11 -0.85
C ALA A 78 -0.90 -0.03 0.68
N THR A 79 0.03 0.70 1.28
CA THR A 79 0.29 0.67 2.71
C THR A 79 -0.87 1.25 3.51
N THR A 80 -1.42 2.39 3.07
CA THR A 80 -2.61 3.00 3.66
C THR A 80 -3.81 2.07 3.61
N ALA A 81 -4.06 1.40 2.47
CA ALA A 81 -5.14 0.43 2.35
C ALA A 81 -4.97 -0.77 3.30
N LEU A 82 -3.75 -1.29 3.44
CA LEU A 82 -3.45 -2.39 4.35
C LEU A 82 -3.61 -1.99 5.83
N LEU A 83 -3.13 -0.81 6.21
CA LEU A 83 -3.29 -0.30 7.57
C LEU A 83 -4.74 0.07 7.89
N TYR A 84 -5.50 0.56 6.91
CA TYR A 84 -6.93 0.81 7.04
C TYR A 84 -7.69 -0.47 7.41
N ILE A 85 -7.31 -1.62 6.84
CA ILE A 85 -7.87 -2.92 7.24
C ILE A 85 -7.54 -3.22 8.72
N LEU A 86 -6.37 -2.84 9.24
CA LEU A 86 -6.03 -3.09 10.65
C LEU A 86 -6.81 -2.19 11.62
N MET A 87 -7.15 -0.98 11.20
CA MET A 87 -7.89 -0.06 12.05
C MET A 87 -9.35 -0.52 12.18
N PRO A 88 -9.91 -0.59 13.40
CA PRO A 88 -11.36 -0.46 13.55
C PRO A 88 -11.76 0.94 13.07
N LEU A 89 -12.99 1.12 12.59
CA LEU A 89 -13.57 2.40 12.12
C LEU A 89 -13.46 3.62 13.09
N ASP A 90 -12.80 3.48 14.24
CA ASP A 90 -12.67 4.42 15.36
C ASP A 90 -11.81 5.69 15.09
N ALA A 91 -11.39 5.96 13.85
CA ALA A 91 -10.58 7.15 13.52
C ALA A 91 -11.23 8.14 12.54
N LEU A 92 -12.40 7.81 11.99
CA LEU A 92 -13.21 8.79 11.26
C LEU A 92 -14.16 9.45 12.25
N PRO A 93 -13.95 10.72 12.62
CA PRO A 93 -14.92 11.42 13.46
C PRO A 93 -16.23 11.54 12.68
N ASP A 94 -17.37 11.41 13.37
CA ASP A 94 -18.76 11.32 12.88
C ASP A 94 -19.27 12.49 11.97
N PHE A 95 -18.39 13.27 11.35
CA PHE A 95 -18.69 14.50 10.60
C PHE A 95 -18.74 14.33 9.08
N ILE A 96 -18.60 13.12 8.54
CA ILE A 96 -18.76 12.87 7.09
C ILE A 96 -20.14 12.25 6.86
N PRO A 97 -21.17 13.03 6.46
CA PRO A 97 -22.52 12.51 6.19
C PRO A 97 -22.59 11.49 5.01
N ILE A 98 -21.46 11.24 4.34
CA ILE A 98 -21.28 10.26 3.25
C ILE A 98 -20.62 8.96 3.74
N ALA A 99 -20.01 8.95 4.94
CA ALA A 99 -19.22 7.83 5.44
C ALA A 99 -20.04 6.57 5.81
N GLY A 100 -21.37 6.68 5.95
CA GLY A 100 -22.25 5.54 6.18
C GLY A 100 -22.29 4.49 5.06
N PHE A 101 -21.64 4.74 3.91
CA PHE A 101 -21.60 3.84 2.75
C PHE A 101 -20.21 3.27 2.42
N LEU A 102 -19.14 3.72 3.07
CA LEU A 102 -17.78 3.27 2.79
C LEU A 102 -17.45 2.05 3.66
N ASP A 103 -17.88 0.86 3.22
CA ASP A 103 -17.41 -0.42 3.77
C ASP A 103 -15.90 -0.62 3.47
N ASP A 104 -15.17 -1.36 4.31
CA ASP A 104 -13.72 -1.63 4.17
C ASP A 104 -13.37 -2.12 2.74
N ALA A 105 -14.29 -2.87 2.12
CA ALA A 105 -14.18 -3.38 0.77
C ALA A 105 -14.23 -2.28 -0.31
N VAL A 106 -15.03 -1.22 -0.10
CA VAL A 106 -15.13 -0.10 -1.05
C VAL A 106 -13.83 0.70 -1.04
N VAL A 107 -13.26 0.96 0.14
CA VAL A 107 -11.98 1.65 0.29
C VAL A 107 -10.86 0.84 -0.36
N LEU A 108 -10.80 -0.46 -0.06
CA LEU A 108 -9.82 -1.36 -0.67
C LEU A 108 -9.95 -1.38 -2.20
N LYS A 109 -11.18 -1.51 -2.71
CA LYS A 109 -11.44 -1.50 -4.15
C LYS A 109 -10.97 -0.21 -4.81
N LEU A 110 -11.32 0.96 -4.25
CA LEU A 110 -10.89 2.25 -4.79
C LEU A 110 -9.36 2.37 -4.79
N CYS A 111 -8.69 1.90 -3.75
CA CYS A 111 -7.24 1.84 -3.73
C CYS A 111 -6.72 0.95 -4.87
N LEU A 112 -7.23 -0.27 -5.00
CA LEU A 112 -6.83 -1.20 -6.06
C LEU A 112 -7.07 -0.63 -7.46
N ASP A 113 -8.15 0.11 -7.68
CA ASP A 113 -8.45 0.77 -8.95
C ASP A 113 -7.44 1.90 -9.24
N LEU A 114 -7.02 2.66 -8.21
CA LEU A 114 -6.03 3.73 -8.34
C LEU A 114 -4.63 3.21 -8.68
N ILE A 115 -4.20 2.11 -8.03
CA ILE A 115 -2.85 1.55 -8.21
C ILE A 115 -2.81 0.30 -9.08
N GLY A 116 -3.91 -0.03 -9.75
CA GLY A 116 -4.08 -1.29 -10.49
C GLY A 116 -3.06 -1.47 -11.60
N LYS A 117 -2.63 -0.38 -12.24
CA LYS A 117 -1.56 -0.41 -13.25
C LYS A 117 -0.23 -0.87 -12.64
N ASP A 118 0.18 -0.28 -11.52
CA ASP A 118 1.44 -0.61 -10.87
C ASP A 118 1.43 -2.03 -10.30
N ILE A 119 0.29 -2.48 -9.74
CA ILE A 119 0.10 -3.87 -9.31
C ILE A 119 0.28 -4.83 -10.50
N ASN A 120 -0.27 -4.49 -11.67
CA ASN A 120 -0.20 -5.35 -12.84
C ASN A 120 1.22 -5.43 -13.42
N GLU A 121 1.94 -4.33 -13.47
CA GLU A 121 3.36 -4.33 -13.87
C GLU A 121 4.22 -5.14 -12.89
N TYR A 122 3.98 -4.98 -11.59
CA TYR A 122 4.63 -5.82 -10.57
C TYR A 122 4.33 -7.33 -10.79
N ARG A 123 3.06 -7.69 -11.05
CA ARG A 123 2.69 -9.11 -11.30
C ARG A 123 3.39 -9.69 -12.52
N LYS A 124 3.41 -8.97 -13.64
CA LYS A 124 4.11 -9.41 -14.86
C LYS A 124 5.59 -9.69 -14.59
N LEU A 125 6.26 -8.81 -13.84
CA LEU A 125 7.66 -9.02 -13.45
C LEU A 125 7.83 -10.31 -12.64
N ARG A 126 6.97 -10.54 -11.65
CA ARG A 126 7.03 -11.73 -10.80
C ARG A 126 6.77 -13.02 -11.58
N GLU A 127 5.79 -13.01 -12.49
CA GLU A 127 5.50 -14.13 -13.40
C GLU A 127 6.71 -14.45 -14.29
N GLN A 128 7.30 -13.44 -14.92
CA GLN A 128 8.51 -13.60 -15.75
C GLN A 128 9.72 -14.12 -14.97
N THR A 129 9.87 -13.72 -13.70
CA THR A 129 10.96 -14.19 -12.83
C THR A 129 10.77 -15.65 -12.44
N GLN A 130 9.51 -16.10 -12.33
CA GLN A 130 9.16 -17.46 -11.93
C GLN A 130 9.28 -18.45 -13.10
N ASP A 131 8.91 -18.04 -14.32
CA ASP A 131 9.09 -18.81 -15.55
C ASP A 131 10.58 -19.00 -15.96
N GLN A 132 11.50 -18.17 -15.44
CA GLN A 132 12.94 -18.31 -15.70
C GLN A 132 13.70 -19.11 -14.62
N ALA A 133 13.02 -19.52 -13.55
CA ALA A 133 13.58 -20.32 -12.47
C ALA A 133 13.20 -21.82 -12.54
N GLU A 134 12.35 -22.20 -13.50
CA GLU A 134 12.05 -23.59 -13.91
C GLU A 134 12.87 -24.01 -15.14
#